data_AF-A0A834M5T7-F1
#
_entry.id   AF-A0A834M5T7-F1
#
_cell.length_a   1.000
_cell.length_b   1.000
_cell.length_c   1.000
_cell.angle_alpha   90.00
_cell.angle_beta   90.00
_cell.angle_gamma   90.00
#
_symmetry.space_group_name_H-M   'P 1'
#
loop_
_entity.id
_entity.type
_entity.pdbx_description
1 polymer ?
#
loop_
_entity_poly.entity_id
_entity_poly.type
_entity_poly.pdbx_seq_one_letter_code
_entity_poly.pdbx_strand_id
1 'polypeptide(L)'
;MYAKALGLICVVGIALVAGSVFMSDQKCGNVFRYVQDRNGYIYGEIFVNIEGESSLFLQVNATSYGVYRQEDKLRIQLLSNPQDFMFSKFAQVVYAVFFPTQKNIPEITQISLNGRVLCQENPLPLIPGKPVTYLFSNHRISFT
;
A
#
# COMPACT_ATOMS: atom_id res chain seq x y z
N MET A 1 -33.25 -48.45 -42.05
CA MET A 1 -33.72 -47.10 -41.65
C MET A 1 -32.79 -46.60 -40.56
N TYR A 2 -32.15 -45.45 -40.78
CA TYR A 2 -31.17 -44.83 -39.88
C TYR A 2 -31.89 -44.02 -38.80
N ALA A 3 -31.49 -44.18 -37.53
CA ALA A 3 -31.81 -43.21 -36.48
C ALA A 3 -30.49 -42.81 -35.80
N LYS A 4 -29.92 -41.69 -36.25
CA LYS A 4 -28.87 -40.95 -35.55
C LYS A 4 -29.53 -40.25 -34.36
N ALA A 5 -29.19 -40.65 -33.14
CA ALA A 5 -29.44 -39.83 -31.96
C ALA A 5 -28.32 -38.79 -31.87
N LEU A 6 -28.70 -37.52 -32.02
CA LEU A 6 -27.84 -36.35 -31.97
C LEU A 6 -28.31 -35.47 -30.81
N GLY A 7 -27.34 -34.99 -30.01
CA GLY A 7 -27.53 -33.91 -29.04
C GLY A 7 -27.82 -34.40 -27.62
N LEU A 8 -27.29 -33.78 -26.57
CA LEU A 8 -26.57 -32.52 -26.46
C LEU A 8 -25.85 -32.57 -25.09
N ILE A 9 -24.52 -32.63 -25.06
CA ILE A 9 -23.78 -32.51 -23.80
C ILE A 9 -23.66 -31.01 -23.51
N CYS A 10 -24.52 -30.50 -22.63
CA CYS A 10 -24.42 -29.14 -22.13
C CYS A 10 -23.31 -29.11 -21.07
N VAL A 11 -22.06 -28.89 -21.50
CA VAL A 11 -20.95 -28.62 -20.58
C VAL A 11 -21.17 -27.21 -20.03
N VAL A 12 -21.75 -27.13 -18.84
CA VAL A 12 -21.82 -25.89 -18.06
C VAL A 12 -20.40 -25.55 -17.62
N GLY A 13 -19.68 -24.83 -18.47
CA GLY A 13 -18.41 -24.22 -18.12
C GLY A 13 -18.65 -23.12 -17.10
N ILE A 14 -18.45 -23.42 -15.82
CA ILE A 14 -18.34 -22.41 -14.77
C ILE A 14 -17.03 -21.67 -15.03
N ALA A 15 -17.10 -20.55 -15.74
CA ALA A 15 -16.00 -19.61 -15.80
C ALA A 15 -15.81 -19.01 -14.40
N LEU A 16 -14.79 -19.47 -13.69
CA LEU A 16 -14.27 -18.79 -12.51
C LEU A 16 -13.76 -17.43 -12.98
N VAL A 17 -14.61 -16.41 -12.86
CA VAL A 17 -14.19 -15.02 -13.02
C VAL A 17 -13.33 -14.71 -11.80
N ALA A 18 -12.01 -14.89 -11.94
CA ALA A 18 -11.06 -14.35 -11.01
C ALA A 18 -11.22 -12.83 -11.05
N GLY A 19 -11.95 -12.27 -10.07
CA GLY A 19 -12.05 -10.84 -9.89
C GLY A 19 -10.67 -10.30 -9.54
N SER A 20 -9.93 -9.83 -10.53
CA SER A 20 -8.81 -8.94 -10.29
C SER A 20 -9.39 -7.63 -9.76
N VAL A 21 -9.25 -7.42 -8.45
CA VAL A 21 -9.40 -6.09 -7.87
C VAL A 21 -8.22 -5.28 -8.43
N PHE A 22 -8.46 -4.59 -9.54
CA PHE A 22 -7.56 -3.56 -10.04
C PHE A 22 -7.57 -2.41 -9.02
N MET A 23 -6.71 -2.50 -8.00
CA MET A 23 -6.39 -1.35 -7.17
C MET A 23 -5.72 -0.31 -8.07
N SER A 24 -6.43 0.80 -8.23
CA SER A 24 -6.13 2.02 -8.99
C SER A 24 -4.64 2.33 -9.18
N ASP A 25 -4.34 2.84 -10.38
CA ASP A 25 -3.08 3.43 -10.88
C ASP A 25 -2.00 3.75 -9.85
N GLN A 26 -0.78 3.36 -10.18
CA GLN A 26 0.43 3.44 -9.37
C GLN A 26 0.88 4.90 -9.12
N LYS A 27 0.13 5.64 -8.31
CA LYS A 27 0.34 7.08 -8.01
C LYS A 27 1.68 7.40 -7.31
N CYS A 28 2.44 6.41 -6.84
CA CYS A 28 3.78 6.64 -6.24
C CYS A 28 4.88 5.80 -6.89
N GLY A 29 4.72 5.43 -8.16
CA GLY A 29 5.75 4.76 -8.97
C GLY A 29 6.42 3.60 -8.24
N ASN A 30 7.75 3.60 -8.22
CA ASN A 30 8.58 2.59 -7.55
C ASN A 30 8.78 2.83 -6.03
N VAL A 31 8.27 3.92 -5.47
CA VAL A 31 8.44 4.26 -4.05
C VAL A 31 7.42 3.52 -3.18
N PHE A 32 6.22 3.26 -3.71
CA PHE A 32 5.15 2.66 -2.91
C PHE A 32 4.25 1.74 -3.71
N ARG A 33 3.79 0.65 -3.07
CA ARG A 33 2.75 -0.21 -3.59
C ARG A 33 1.85 -0.75 -2.49
N TYR A 34 0.60 -1.03 -2.84
CA TYR A 34 -0.28 -1.81 -1.99
C TYR A 34 0.04 -3.30 -2.11
N VAL A 35 -0.01 -4.00 -0.98
CA VAL A 35 0.20 -5.44 -0.89
C VAL A 35 -0.94 -6.04 -0.09
N GLN A 36 -1.43 -7.19 -0.55
CA GLN A 36 -2.38 -8.00 0.17
C GLN A 36 -1.69 -9.25 0.70
N ASP A 37 -1.82 -9.52 1.99
CA ASP A 37 -1.29 -10.73 2.60
C ASP A 37 -2.18 -11.96 2.30
N ARG A 38 -1.77 -13.13 2.80
CA ARG A 38 -2.52 -14.39 2.60
C ARG A 38 -3.89 -14.41 3.28
N ASN A 39 -4.13 -13.53 4.25
CA ASN A 39 -5.40 -13.41 4.97
C ASN A 39 -6.31 -12.35 4.34
N GLY A 40 -5.89 -11.73 3.24
CA GLY A 40 -6.64 -10.67 2.57
C GLY A 40 -6.41 -9.28 3.19
N TYR A 41 -5.51 -9.14 4.17
CA TYR A 41 -5.20 -7.88 4.81
C TYR A 41 -4.31 -7.02 3.90
N ILE A 42 -4.75 -5.79 3.65
CA ILE A 42 -4.07 -4.83 2.80
C ILE A 42 -3.20 -3.92 3.65
N TYR A 43 -1.93 -3.83 3.27
CA TYR A 43 -0.95 -2.86 3.78
C TYR A 43 -0.18 -2.25 2.60
N GLY A 44 0.66 -1.27 2.88
CA GLY A 44 1.53 -0.68 1.87
C GLY A 44 2.99 -1.01 2.11
N GLU A 45 3.75 -1.24 1.06
CA GLU A 45 5.21 -1.31 1.11
C GLU A 45 5.81 -0.03 0.55
N ILE A 46 6.77 0.54 1.26
CA ILE A 46 7.53 1.73 0.87
C ILE A 46 8.97 1.32 0.62
N PHE A 47 9.48 1.60 -0.57
CA PHE A 47 10.85 1.33 -0.99
C PHE A 47 11.65 2.62 -0.97
N VAL A 48 12.72 2.63 -0.19
CA VAL A 48 13.55 3.81 0.02
C VAL A 48 14.99 3.47 -0.30
N ASN A 49 15.60 4.19 -1.24
CA ASN A 49 17.02 4.09 -1.48
C ASN A 49 17.75 5.05 -0.52
N ILE A 50 18.72 4.52 0.21
CA ILE A 50 19.57 5.26 1.15
C ILE A 50 20.99 5.36 0.59
N GLU A 51 21.68 6.45 0.92
CA GLU A 51 22.99 6.86 0.44
C GLU A 51 23.94 7.20 1.61
N GLY A 52 24.10 6.26 2.55
CA GLY A 52 25.03 6.39 3.67
C GLY A 52 24.50 7.26 4.83
N GLU A 53 23.19 7.48 4.94
CA GLU A 53 22.60 8.15 6.08
C GLU A 53 22.76 7.33 7.37
N SER A 54 23.18 7.99 8.46
CA SER A 54 23.28 7.40 9.81
C SER A 54 21.94 7.33 10.56
N SER A 55 20.89 7.92 10.00
CA SER A 55 19.53 7.82 10.53
C SER A 55 18.50 7.96 9.42
N LEU A 56 17.37 7.25 9.59
CA LEU A 56 16.23 7.31 8.69
C LEU A 56 15.03 7.81 9.46
N PHE A 57 14.47 8.93 9.00
CA PHE A 57 13.23 9.50 9.48
C PHE A 57 12.20 9.48 8.36
N LEU A 58 11.36 8.43 8.36
CA LEU A 58 10.30 8.26 7.38
C LEU A 58 9.02 8.93 7.88
N GLN A 59 8.34 9.66 7.01
CA GLN A 59 7.04 10.26 7.26
C GLN A 59 6.08 9.88 6.13
N VAL A 60 4.84 9.57 6.50
CA VAL A 60 3.80 9.13 5.58
C VAL A 60 2.51 9.89 5.87
N ASN A 61 1.98 10.54 4.84
CA ASN A 61 0.66 11.18 4.86
C ASN A 61 -0.29 10.40 3.96
N ALA A 62 -1.53 10.25 4.40
CA ALA A 62 -2.59 9.63 3.61
C ALA A 62 -3.93 10.33 3.81
N THR A 63 -4.85 10.11 2.88
CA THR A 63 -6.24 10.53 3.01
C THR A 63 -7.17 9.35 2.84
N SER A 64 -8.28 9.33 3.56
CA SER A 64 -9.31 8.31 3.38
C SER A 64 -10.70 8.90 3.56
N TYR A 65 -11.69 8.38 2.83
CA TYR A 65 -13.08 8.71 3.07
C TYR A 65 -13.56 8.05 4.37
N GLY A 66 -14.26 8.83 5.19
CA GLY A 66 -14.78 8.41 6.49
C GLY A 66 -14.32 9.31 7.62
N VAL A 67 -14.89 9.07 8.80
CA VAL A 67 -14.48 9.68 10.06
C VAL A 67 -13.79 8.60 10.88
N TYR A 68 -12.55 8.86 11.27
CA TYR A 68 -11.76 7.97 12.10
C TYR A 68 -11.62 8.54 13.50
N ARG A 69 -11.42 7.66 14.49
CA ARG A 69 -11.16 8.07 15.87
C ARG A 69 -9.70 8.50 16.02
N GLN A 70 -9.37 9.14 17.15
CA GLN A 70 -8.00 9.62 17.36
C GLN A 70 -6.97 8.49 17.46
N GLU A 71 -7.39 7.31 17.89
CA GLU A 71 -6.58 6.09 17.96
C GLU A 71 -6.31 5.43 16.60
N ASP A 72 -7.10 5.76 15.57
CA ASP A 72 -6.98 5.20 14.22
C ASP A 72 -5.82 5.88 13.47
N LYS A 73 -4.62 5.33 13.64
CA LYS A 73 -3.40 5.89 13.05
C LYS A 73 -2.76 4.91 12.07
N LEU A 74 -2.06 5.48 11.08
CA LEU A 74 -1.12 4.71 10.27
C LEU A 74 0.01 4.21 11.19
N ARG A 75 0.43 2.96 10.98
CA ARG A 75 1.59 2.41 11.69
C ARG A 75 2.66 2.06 10.68
N ILE A 76 3.87 2.55 10.90
CA ILE A 76 5.03 2.28 10.04
C ILE A 76 5.92 1.27 10.76
N GLN A 77 6.39 0.27 10.02
CA GLN A 77 7.32 -0.73 10.53
C GLN A 77 8.43 -0.96 9.50
N LEU A 78 9.67 -1.06 9.96
CA LEU A 78 10.79 -1.47 9.11
C LEU A 78 10.67 -2.97 8.82
N LEU A 79 10.72 -3.36 7.54
CA LEU A 79 10.75 -4.76 7.11
C LEU A 79 12.18 -5.25 6.84
N SER A 80 13.02 -4.40 6.25
CA SER A 80 14.44 -4.75 6.01
C SER A 80 15.20 -4.93 7.33
N ASN A 81 16.16 -5.86 7.36
CA ASN A 81 17.03 -6.01 8.51
C ASN A 81 18.07 -4.86 8.54
N PRO A 82 18.16 -4.05 9.62
CA PRO A 82 19.19 -3.00 9.75
C PRO A 82 20.61 -3.46 9.42
N GLN A 83 20.99 -4.67 9.82
CA GLN A 83 22.35 -5.17 9.58
C GLN A 83 22.73 -5.24 8.09
N ASP A 84 21.74 -5.40 7.20
CA ASP A 84 21.98 -5.54 5.76
C ASP A 84 22.42 -4.22 5.11
N PHE A 85 22.14 -3.09 5.76
CA PHE A 85 22.38 -1.77 5.17
C PHE A 85 23.13 -0.78 6.08
N MET A 86 23.37 -1.13 7.35
CA MET A 86 24.20 -0.32 8.27
C MET A 86 25.61 -0.03 7.73
N PHE A 87 26.20 -0.97 6.99
CA PHE A 87 27.56 -0.84 6.44
C PHE A 87 27.58 -0.58 4.94
N SER A 88 26.41 -0.43 4.31
CA SER A 88 26.33 -0.18 2.88
C SER A 88 26.26 1.31 2.61
N LYS A 89 27.06 1.78 1.65
CA LYS A 89 26.94 3.14 1.13
C LYS A 89 25.65 3.35 0.34
N PHE A 90 25.11 2.28 -0.27
CA PHE A 90 23.88 2.31 -1.04
C PHE A 90 23.05 1.07 -0.74
N ALA A 91 21.81 1.26 -0.30
CA ALA A 91 20.91 0.15 -0.04
C ALA A 91 19.46 0.55 -0.31
N GLN A 92 18.62 -0.45 -0.58
CA GLN A 92 17.18 -0.28 -0.59
C GLN A 92 16.61 -0.81 0.73
N VAL A 93 15.91 0.07 1.44
CA VAL A 93 15.22 -0.21 2.70
C VAL A 93 13.73 -0.28 2.43
N VAL A 94 13.07 -1.29 2.98
CA VAL A 94 11.64 -1.53 2.81
C VAL A 94 10.94 -1.33 4.15
N TYR A 95 9.85 -0.54 4.12
CA TYR A 95 8.94 -0.34 5.24
C TYR A 95 7.55 -0.85 4.90
N ALA A 96 6.85 -1.39 5.90
CA ALA A 96 5.41 -1.59 5.85
C ALA A 96 4.69 -0.38 6.45
N VAL A 97 3.59 0.04 5.82
CA VAL A 97 2.60 0.94 6.39
C VAL A 97 1.27 0.20 6.55
N PHE A 98 0.85 0.04 7.80
CA PHE A 98 -0.41 -0.60 8.15
C PHE A 98 -1.51 0.45 8.29
N PHE A 99 -2.63 0.18 7.64
CA PHE A 99 -3.79 1.07 7.63
C PHE A 99 -4.69 0.81 8.84
N PRO A 100 -5.29 1.86 9.44
CA PRO A 100 -6.18 1.70 10.59
C PRO A 100 -7.49 0.98 10.24
N THR A 101 -7.88 0.96 8.98
CA THR A 101 -9.07 0.26 8.49
C THR A 101 -8.77 -0.55 7.25
N GLN A 102 -9.53 -1.63 7.07
CA GLN A 102 -9.54 -2.46 5.88
C GLN A 102 -10.78 -2.19 4.99
N LYS A 103 -11.73 -1.37 5.47
CA LYS A 103 -12.95 -1.03 4.72
C LYS A 103 -12.71 0.05 3.67
N ASN A 104 -12.02 1.11 4.06
CA ASN A 104 -11.68 2.25 3.21
C ASN A 104 -10.16 2.45 3.27
N ILE A 105 -9.43 1.71 2.43
CA ILE A 105 -7.96 1.77 2.40
C ILE A 105 -7.53 3.21 2.10
N PRO A 106 -6.74 3.85 2.98
CA PRO A 106 -6.23 5.20 2.74
C PRO A 106 -5.37 5.30 1.47
N GLU A 107 -5.56 6.39 0.72
CA GLU A 107 -4.70 6.81 -0.39
C GLU A 107 -3.48 7.55 0.16
N ILE A 108 -2.28 7.07 -0.14
CA ILE A 108 -1.05 7.77 0.22
C ILE A 108 -0.97 9.08 -0.57
N THR A 109 -0.67 10.17 0.14
CA THR A 109 -0.56 11.52 -0.43
C THR A 109 0.85 12.06 -0.35
N GLN A 110 1.66 11.60 0.60
CA GLN A 110 3.06 12.01 0.68
C GLN A 110 3.89 10.95 1.39
N ILE A 111 5.09 10.72 0.87
CA ILE A 111 6.15 9.95 1.55
C ILE A 111 7.39 10.83 1.55
N SER A 112 7.99 11.03 2.73
CA SER A 112 9.28 11.73 2.84
C SER A 112 10.25 10.97 3.73
N LEU A 113 11.54 11.06 3.37
CA LEU A 113 12.66 10.51 4.13
C LEU A 113 13.61 11.64 4.48
N ASN A 114 13.92 11.81 5.77
CA ASN A 114 14.86 12.84 6.26
C ASN A 114 14.52 14.25 5.73
N GLY A 115 13.23 14.55 5.57
CA GLY A 115 12.73 15.81 5.02
C GLY A 115 12.68 15.89 3.49
N ARG A 116 13.29 14.94 2.76
CA ARG A 116 13.19 14.84 1.29
C ARG A 116 11.89 14.15 0.89
N VAL A 117 11.07 14.80 0.06
CA VAL A 117 9.84 14.22 -0.48
C VAL A 117 10.20 13.20 -1.58
N LEU A 118 9.77 11.95 -1.40
CA LEU A 118 9.98 10.85 -2.33
C LEU A 118 8.76 10.62 -3.23
N CYS A 119 7.56 10.85 -2.69
CA CYS A 119 6.32 10.84 -3.43
C CYS A 119 5.40 11.95 -2.91
N GLN A 120 4.68 12.61 -3.82
CA GLN A 120 3.66 13.59 -3.50
C GLN A 120 2.48 13.40 -4.46
N GLU A 121 1.29 13.30 -3.90
CA GLU A 121 0.04 13.10 -4.61
C GLU A 121 -1.02 14.05 -4.06
N ASN A 122 -2.06 14.28 -4.87
CA ASN A 122 -3.17 15.11 -4.45
C ASN A 122 -4.04 14.38 -3.42
N PRO A 123 -4.46 15.04 -2.34
CA PRO A 123 -5.40 14.44 -1.39
C PRO A 123 -6.75 14.17 -2.04
N LEU A 124 -7.50 13.25 -1.44
CA LEU A 124 -8.89 13.00 -1.83
C LEU A 124 -9.70 14.32 -1.86
N PRO A 125 -10.50 14.56 -2.91
CA PRO A 125 -11.29 15.77 -3.01
C PRO A 125 -12.38 15.80 -1.94
N LEU A 126 -12.69 17.01 -1.46
CA LEU A 126 -13.82 17.23 -0.57
C LEU A 126 -15.12 17.16 -1.38
N ILE A 127 -15.96 16.17 -1.07
CA ILE A 127 -17.26 15.98 -1.71
C ILE A 127 -18.35 16.20 -0.64
N PRO A 128 -19.38 17.04 -0.88
CA PRO A 128 -20.47 17.23 0.06
C PRO A 128 -21.08 15.91 0.55
N GLY A 129 -21.23 15.76 1.86
CA GLY A 129 -21.75 14.54 2.49
C GLY A 129 -20.77 13.35 2.56
N LYS A 130 -19.54 13.48 2.06
CA LYS A 130 -18.47 12.47 2.19
C LYS A 130 -17.31 13.04 3.01
N PRO A 131 -17.21 12.73 4.31
CA PRO A 131 -16.10 13.20 5.12
C PRO A 131 -14.78 12.60 4.61
N VAL A 132 -13.72 13.42 4.63
CA VAL A 132 -12.34 13.00 4.35
C VAL A 132 -11.53 13.20 5.62
N THR A 133 -10.74 12.19 5.97
CA THR A 133 -9.79 12.26 7.08
C THR A 133 -8.37 12.22 6.56
N TYR A 134 -7.53 13.07 7.14
CA TYR A 134 -6.09 13.08 6.93
C TYR A 134 -5.42 12.22 8.00
N LEU A 135 -4.56 11.32 7.56
CA LEU A 135 -3.83 10.39 8.40
C LEU A 135 -2.33 10.67 8.26
N PHE A 136 -1.62 10.60 9.38
CA PHE A 136 -0.19 10.86 9.45
C PHE A 136 0.51 9.85 10.34
N SER A 137 1.71 9.45 9.96
CA SER A 137 2.63 8.70 10.82
C SER A 137 4.07 8.98 10.46
N ASN A 138 4.96 8.75 11.41
CA ASN A 138 6.39 8.82 11.21
C ASN A 138 7.11 7.71 11.97
N HIS A 139 8.31 7.39 11.52
CA HIS A 139 9.16 6.37 12.13
C HIS A 139 10.62 6.79 12.01
N ARG A 140 11.37 6.66 13.11
CA ARG A 140 12.78 7.02 13.17
C ARG A 140 13.60 5.82 13.60
N ILE A 141 14.70 5.58 12.89
CA ILE A 141 15.77 4.68 13.31
C ILE A 141 17.11 5.38 13.13
N SER A 142 18.06 5.02 13.97
CA SER A 142 19.45 5.49 13.90
C SER A 142 20.38 4.29 13.92
N PHE A 143 21.46 4.38 13.16
CA PHE A 143 22.53 3.40 13.11
C PHE A 143 23.71 4.01 13.84
N THR A 144 24.10 3.38 14.95
CA THR A 144 25.28 3.74 15.76
C THR A 144 26.30 2.63 15.67
#